data_AF-A0A9P0K6T0-F1
#
_entry.id   AF-A0A9P0K6T0-F1
#
_cell.length_a   1.000
_cell.length_b   1.000
_cell.length_c   1.000
_cell.angle_alpha   90.00
_cell.angle_beta   90.00
_cell.angle_gamma   90.00
#
_symmetry.space_group_name_H-M   'P 1'
#
loop_
_entity.id
_entity.type
_entity.pdbx_description
1 polymer ?
#
loop_
_entity_poly.entity_id
_entity_poly.type
_entity_poly.pdbx_seq_one_letter_code
_entity_poly.pdbx_strand_id
1 'polypeptide(L)'
;MPPKPKLYRDKDKGKSKPKISQTNPEQVPGPSSAMTSEQEQQFQVELCWCIQQLQIALQSGKLNNKQVKDHTNALNTLMNNSAPLIKKRQIMRLSFGDYRAKMALEEKKSKNQMVINVKPAIPSKKSTFFKKSGFSTTGNSFRFNFDPPIETSGETIINDPSKTELTIQQEVDPFYFKPSDNSFRFNFVTENEKQS
;
A
#
# COMPACT_ATOMS: atom_id res chain seq x y z
N MET A 1 -16.12 -82.93 0.85
CA MET A 1 -16.61 -81.62 0.33
C MET A 1 -16.36 -80.57 1.40
N PRO A 2 -15.54 -79.54 1.15
CA PRO A 2 -15.28 -78.49 2.14
C PRO A 2 -16.44 -77.47 2.21
N PRO A 3 -16.67 -76.83 3.37
CA PRO A 3 -17.82 -75.97 3.61
C PRO A 3 -17.67 -74.59 2.95
N LYS A 4 -18.82 -74.00 2.55
CA LYS A 4 -18.91 -72.72 1.84
C LYS A 4 -18.38 -71.54 2.70
N PRO A 5 -17.60 -70.61 2.12
CA PRO A 5 -17.17 -69.40 2.83
C PRO A 5 -18.34 -68.42 3.02
N LYS A 6 -18.47 -67.88 4.23
CA LYS A 6 -19.41 -66.79 4.57
C LYS A 6 -18.87 -65.46 4.04
N LEU A 7 -19.63 -64.80 3.16
CA LEU A 7 -19.36 -63.42 2.74
C LEU A 7 -19.76 -62.46 3.87
N TYR A 8 -18.81 -62.01 4.67
CA TYR A 8 -18.98 -60.83 5.49
C TYR A 8 -18.65 -59.59 4.63
N ARG A 9 -19.65 -58.71 4.42
CA ARG A 9 -19.46 -57.40 3.82
C ARG A 9 -18.95 -56.44 4.88
N ASP A 10 -17.64 -56.24 4.94
CA ASP A 10 -17.08 -55.09 5.63
C ASP A 10 -17.26 -53.82 4.78
N LYS A 11 -17.77 -52.78 5.43
CA LYS A 11 -18.03 -51.48 4.82
C LYS A 11 -16.73 -50.73 4.63
N ASP A 12 -16.26 -50.67 3.38
CA ASP A 12 -15.23 -49.74 2.94
C ASP A 12 -15.70 -48.28 3.13
N LYS A 13 -15.24 -47.64 4.20
CA LYS A 13 -15.23 -46.19 4.39
C LYS A 13 -13.81 -45.72 4.69
N GLY A 14 -12.89 -45.99 3.77
CA GLY A 14 -11.56 -45.37 3.73
C GLY A 14 -11.46 -44.38 2.58
N LYS A 15 -12.00 -43.16 2.73
CA LYS A 15 -11.71 -42.07 1.77
C LYS A 15 -10.23 -41.69 1.93
N SER A 16 -9.42 -42.15 0.98
CA SER A 16 -8.05 -41.71 0.73
C SER A 16 -7.99 -40.19 0.59
N LYS A 17 -7.29 -39.53 1.52
CA LYS A 17 -6.87 -38.13 1.37
C LYS A 17 -5.76 -38.07 0.30
N PRO A 18 -5.73 -37.07 -0.59
CA PRO A 18 -4.64 -36.94 -1.55
C PRO A 18 -3.35 -36.62 -0.79
N LYS A 19 -2.30 -37.36 -1.18
CA LYS A 19 -0.93 -37.29 -0.68
C LYS A 19 -0.35 -35.91 -0.98
N ILE A 20 -0.23 -35.07 0.05
CA ILE A 20 0.59 -33.88 0.04
C ILE A 20 2.04 -34.36 0.14
N SER A 21 2.79 -34.18 -0.93
CA SER A 21 4.24 -34.37 -0.94
C SER A 21 4.85 -33.37 0.06
N GLN A 22 5.23 -33.88 1.23
CA GLN A 22 6.15 -33.21 2.13
C GLN A 22 7.53 -33.26 1.48
N THR A 23 7.93 -32.17 0.83
CA THR A 23 9.35 -31.88 0.66
C THR A 23 9.79 -31.05 1.86
N ASN A 24 10.60 -31.69 2.69
CA ASN A 24 11.35 -31.12 3.80
C ASN A 24 12.21 -29.94 3.32
N PRO A 25 12.23 -28.79 4.01
CA PRO A 25 13.41 -27.95 4.04
C PRO A 25 14.10 -28.15 5.38
N GLU A 26 15.28 -28.77 5.26
CA GLU A 26 16.42 -28.67 6.16
C GLU A 26 16.40 -27.40 7.04
N GLN A 27 16.59 -27.60 8.34
CA GLN A 27 16.81 -26.53 9.30
C GLN A 27 18.07 -25.74 8.94
N VAL A 28 17.89 -24.47 8.61
CA VAL A 28 18.96 -23.47 8.60
C VAL A 28 18.62 -22.44 9.67
N PRO A 29 19.52 -22.10 10.63
CA PRO A 29 19.25 -21.09 11.63
C PRO A 29 19.35 -19.72 10.96
N GLY A 30 18.21 -19.12 10.61
CA GLY A 30 18.10 -17.81 9.96
C GLY A 30 17.18 -16.87 10.75
N PRO A 31 17.47 -15.56 10.79
CA PRO A 31 16.94 -14.64 11.79
C PRO A 31 15.42 -14.52 11.67
N SER A 32 14.77 -14.35 12.83
CA SER A 32 13.36 -14.04 12.97
C SER A 32 12.83 -13.16 11.82
N SER A 33 11.90 -13.74 11.07
CA SER A 33 11.10 -13.18 9.97
C SER A 33 10.70 -11.71 10.16
N ALA A 34 11.61 -10.78 9.85
CA ALA A 34 11.27 -9.38 9.63
C ALA A 34 10.69 -9.28 8.21
N MET A 35 9.37 -9.11 8.09
CA MET A 35 8.79 -8.70 6.81
C MET A 35 9.40 -7.34 6.45
N THR A 36 9.74 -7.16 5.17
CA THR A 36 10.18 -5.84 4.69
C THR A 36 9.02 -4.85 4.79
N SER A 37 9.32 -3.56 4.98
CA SER A 37 8.30 -2.51 5.04
C SER A 37 7.41 -2.52 3.79
N GLU A 38 7.98 -2.81 2.62
CA GLU A 38 7.26 -2.93 1.35
C GLU A 38 6.22 -4.05 1.36
N GLN A 39 6.56 -5.23 1.90
CA GLN A 39 5.63 -6.36 2.01
C GLN A 39 4.47 -6.07 2.95
N GLU A 40 4.72 -5.31 4.01
CA GLU A 40 3.68 -4.88 4.93
C GLU A 40 2.73 -3.88 4.24
N GLN A 41 3.26 -2.89 3.54
CA GLN A 41 2.46 -1.93 2.78
C GLN A 41 1.60 -2.63 1.72
N GLN A 42 2.18 -3.56 0.94
CA GLN A 42 1.43 -4.37 -0.02
C GLN A 42 0.30 -5.14 0.66
N PHE A 43 0.58 -5.77 1.80
CA PHE A 43 -0.45 -6.49 2.54
C PHE A 43 -1.58 -5.56 3.03
N GLN A 44 -1.26 -4.35 3.47
CA GLN A 44 -2.29 -3.38 3.88
C GLN A 44 -3.20 -2.97 2.70
N VAL A 45 -2.62 -2.78 1.50
CA VAL A 45 -3.40 -2.51 0.28
C VAL A 45 -4.32 -3.69 -0.04
N GLU A 46 -3.79 -4.92 -0.02
CA GLU A 46 -4.56 -6.14 -0.24
C GLU A 46 -5.71 -6.28 0.78
N LEU A 47 -5.41 -6.03 2.06
CA LEU A 47 -6.36 -6.11 3.17
C LEU A 47 -7.49 -5.10 3.01
N CYS A 48 -7.15 -3.85 2.72
CA CYS A 48 -8.10 -2.77 2.49
C CYS A 48 -9.05 -3.11 1.33
N TRP A 49 -8.50 -3.60 0.23
CA TRP A 49 -9.29 -4.04 -0.92
C TRP A 49 -10.26 -5.15 -0.53
N CYS A 50 -9.81 -6.20 0.16
CA CYS A 50 -10.70 -7.26 0.61
C CYS A 50 -11.82 -6.77 1.52
N ILE A 51 -11.54 -5.84 2.45
CA ILE A 51 -12.56 -5.25 3.32
C ILE A 51 -13.60 -4.49 2.50
N GLN A 52 -13.16 -3.66 1.54
CA GLN A 52 -14.05 -2.91 0.68
C GLN A 52 -14.97 -3.83 -0.13
N GLN A 53 -14.43 -4.92 -0.70
CA GLN A 53 -15.23 -5.88 -1.46
C GLN A 53 -16.27 -6.60 -0.59
N LEU A 54 -15.94 -6.93 0.67
CA LEU A 54 -16.91 -7.49 1.61
C LEU A 54 -18.04 -6.50 1.92
N GLN A 55 -17.70 -5.22 2.13
CA GLN A 55 -18.70 -4.17 2.39
C GLN A 55 -19.62 -3.95 1.20
N ILE A 56 -19.09 -3.86 -0.02
CA ILE A 56 -19.89 -3.72 -1.26
C ILE A 56 -20.84 -4.91 -1.40
N ALA A 57 -20.36 -6.14 -1.16
CA ALA A 57 -21.19 -7.34 -1.26
C ALA A 57 -22.36 -7.30 -0.26
N LEU A 58 -22.11 -6.89 0.99
CA LEU A 58 -23.14 -6.73 2.02
C LEU A 58 -24.14 -5.62 1.67
N GLN A 59 -23.65 -4.47 1.20
CA GLN A 59 -24.49 -3.33 0.78
C GLN A 59 -25.37 -3.66 -0.42
N SER A 60 -24.91 -4.54 -1.33
CA SER A 60 -25.69 -4.92 -2.51
C SER A 60 -26.96 -5.70 -2.16
N GLY A 61 -27.08 -6.31 -0.96
CA GLY A 61 -28.27 -7.06 -0.53
C GLY A 61 -28.58 -8.34 -1.32
N LYS A 62 -27.71 -8.78 -2.22
CA LYS A 62 -27.91 -9.95 -3.12
C LYS A 62 -27.44 -11.28 -2.52
N LEU A 63 -26.97 -11.28 -1.28
CA LEU A 63 -26.32 -12.42 -0.63
C LEU A 63 -27.33 -13.27 0.14
N ASN A 64 -27.09 -14.58 0.20
CA ASN A 64 -27.85 -15.50 1.05
C ASN A 64 -27.55 -15.23 2.55
N ASN A 65 -28.50 -15.46 3.46
CA ASN A 65 -28.34 -15.35 4.91
C ASN A 65 -27.07 -16.02 5.45
N LYS A 66 -26.68 -17.19 4.91
CA LYS A 66 -25.42 -17.85 5.29
C LYS A 66 -24.20 -17.02 4.87
N GLN A 67 -24.21 -16.53 3.64
CA GLN A 67 -23.11 -15.71 3.10
C GLN A 67 -23.00 -14.38 3.84
N VAL A 68 -24.13 -13.75 4.19
CA VAL A 68 -24.14 -12.53 5.01
C VAL A 68 -23.40 -12.78 6.33
N LYS A 69 -23.74 -13.85 7.06
CA LYS A 69 -23.05 -14.20 8.31
C LYS A 69 -21.55 -14.46 8.09
N ASP A 70 -21.20 -15.23 7.07
CA ASP A 70 -19.81 -15.55 6.74
C ASP A 70 -19.00 -14.28 6.39
N HIS A 71 -19.56 -13.37 5.59
CA HIS A 71 -18.93 -12.10 5.21
C HIS A 71 -18.80 -11.15 6.40
N THR A 72 -19.81 -11.06 7.27
CA THR A 72 -19.72 -10.26 8.51
C THR A 72 -18.64 -10.78 9.45
N ASN A 73 -18.53 -12.11 9.62
CA ASN A 73 -17.48 -12.72 10.45
C ASN A 73 -16.07 -12.49 9.88
N ALA A 74 -15.92 -12.59 8.56
CA ALA A 74 -14.69 -12.28 7.86
C ALA A 74 -14.30 -10.81 8.09
N LEU A 75 -15.24 -9.88 7.90
CA LEU A 75 -15.04 -8.44 8.08
C LEU A 75 -14.60 -8.12 9.51
N ASN A 76 -15.28 -8.66 10.53
CA ASN A 76 -14.91 -8.47 11.94
C ASN A 76 -13.46 -8.91 12.23
N THR A 77 -13.03 -10.01 11.63
CA THR A 77 -11.66 -10.51 11.85
C THR A 77 -10.61 -9.69 11.09
N LEU A 78 -10.93 -9.23 9.88
CA LEU A 78 -10.01 -8.43 9.06
C LEU A 78 -9.80 -7.03 9.63
N MET A 79 -10.86 -6.42 10.19
CA MET A 79 -10.80 -5.10 10.84
C MET A 79 -10.11 -5.15 12.21
N ASN A 80 -10.06 -6.30 12.88
CA ASN A 80 -9.37 -6.42 14.14
C ASN A 80 -7.84 -6.32 13.93
N ASN A 81 -7.21 -5.31 14.54
CA ASN A 81 -5.76 -5.15 14.49
C ASN A 81 -5.01 -6.25 15.25
N SER A 82 -5.66 -6.87 16.24
CA SER A 82 -5.07 -7.92 17.08
C SER A 82 -5.03 -9.29 16.40
N ALA A 83 -5.70 -9.45 15.26
CA ALA A 83 -5.71 -10.73 14.54
C ALA A 83 -4.35 -10.96 13.86
N PRO A 84 -3.72 -12.15 14.03
CA PRO A 84 -2.43 -12.43 13.42
C PRO A 84 -2.50 -12.40 11.89
N LEU A 85 -1.46 -11.88 11.26
CA LEU A 85 -1.37 -11.67 9.81
C LEU A 85 -1.68 -12.93 8.98
N ILE A 86 -1.23 -14.11 9.43
CA ILE A 86 -1.51 -15.40 8.78
C ILE A 86 -3.02 -15.68 8.72
N LYS A 87 -3.73 -15.40 9.82
CA LYS A 87 -5.19 -15.59 9.90
C LYS A 87 -5.92 -14.63 8.96
N LYS A 88 -5.48 -13.37 8.88
CA LYS A 88 -6.03 -12.40 7.92
C LYS A 88 -5.88 -12.90 6.48
N ARG A 89 -4.68 -13.35 6.09
CA ARG A 89 -4.43 -13.93 4.75
C ARG A 89 -5.30 -15.16 4.47
N GLN A 90 -5.47 -16.04 5.45
CA GLN A 90 -6.30 -17.23 5.31
C GLN A 90 -7.76 -16.85 5.02
N ILE A 91 -8.30 -15.87 5.75
CA ILE A 91 -9.67 -15.40 5.55
C ILE A 91 -9.82 -14.75 4.18
N MET A 92 -8.89 -13.87 3.79
CA MET A 92 -8.89 -13.24 2.46
C MET A 92 -8.91 -14.29 1.34
N ARG A 93 -8.09 -15.34 1.46
CA ARG A 93 -8.06 -16.47 0.51
C ARG A 93 -9.33 -17.30 0.54
N LEU A 94 -9.93 -17.54 1.71
CA LEU A 94 -11.17 -18.30 1.82
C LEU A 94 -12.35 -17.55 1.20
N SER A 95 -12.42 -16.23 1.42
CA SER A 95 -13.51 -15.39 0.92
C SER A 95 -13.42 -15.10 -0.58
N PHE A 96 -12.22 -14.82 -1.09
CA PHE A 96 -12.04 -14.34 -2.46
C PHE A 96 -11.19 -15.25 -3.35
N GLY A 97 -10.53 -16.26 -2.81
CA GLY A 97 -9.54 -17.06 -3.54
C GLY A 97 -8.29 -16.23 -3.81
N ASP A 98 -7.89 -16.17 -5.08
CA ASP A 98 -6.82 -15.28 -5.51
C ASP A 98 -7.32 -13.84 -5.66
N TYR A 99 -7.24 -13.09 -4.57
CA TYR A 99 -7.65 -11.68 -4.54
C TYR A 99 -6.69 -10.77 -5.30
N ARG A 100 -5.43 -11.15 -5.51
CA ARG A 100 -4.46 -10.32 -6.27
C ARG A 100 -4.83 -10.26 -7.74
N ALA A 101 -5.20 -11.39 -8.32
CA ALA A 101 -5.73 -11.44 -9.67
C ALA A 101 -7.01 -10.60 -9.83
N LYS A 102 -7.88 -10.58 -8.81
CA LYS A 102 -9.10 -9.76 -8.81
C LYS A 102 -8.81 -8.26 -8.75
N MET A 103 -7.86 -7.83 -7.91
CA MET A 103 -7.41 -6.43 -7.87
C MET A 103 -6.89 -5.96 -9.24
N ALA A 104 -6.03 -6.74 -9.88
CA ALA A 104 -5.47 -6.39 -11.19
C ALA A 104 -6.57 -6.32 -12.28
N LEU A 105 -7.55 -7.22 -12.22
CA LEU A 105 -8.69 -7.21 -13.13
C LEU A 105 -9.57 -5.97 -12.94
N GLU A 106 -9.83 -5.58 -11.70
CA GLU A 106 -10.56 -4.36 -11.38
C GLU A 106 -9.80 -3.11 -11.82
N GLU A 107 -8.50 -3.02 -11.55
CA GLU A 107 -7.66 -1.91 -11.99
C GLU A 107 -7.72 -1.74 -13.52
N LYS A 108 -7.66 -2.86 -14.27
CA LYS A 108 -7.84 -2.84 -15.72
C LYS A 108 -9.23 -2.34 -16.10
N LYS A 109 -10.30 -2.77 -15.43
CA LYS A 109 -11.67 -2.29 -15.71
C LYS A 109 -11.80 -0.79 -15.44
N SER A 110 -11.28 -0.32 -14.33
CA SER A 110 -11.31 1.10 -13.96
C SER A 110 -10.54 1.94 -14.97
N LYS A 111 -9.33 1.54 -15.37
CA LYS A 111 -8.55 2.23 -16.42
C LYS A 111 -9.32 2.36 -17.74
N ASN A 112 -10.07 1.34 -18.14
CA ASN A 112 -10.90 1.39 -19.34
C ASN A 112 -12.16 2.28 -19.18
N GLN A 113 -12.72 2.39 -17.97
CA GLN A 113 -13.87 3.27 -17.70
C GLN A 113 -13.49 4.75 -17.53
N MET A 114 -12.25 5.06 -17.11
CA MET A 114 -11.77 6.44 -16.93
C MET A 114 -11.37 7.14 -18.23
N VAL A 115 -11.60 6.54 -19.40
CA VAL A 115 -11.53 7.26 -20.68
C VAL A 115 -12.78 8.15 -20.75
N ILE A 116 -12.72 9.29 -20.06
CA ILE A 116 -13.76 10.30 -20.11
C ILE A 116 -13.68 10.90 -21.50
N ASN A 117 -14.67 10.61 -22.35
CA ASN A 117 -14.78 11.26 -23.64
C ASN A 117 -15.11 12.75 -23.43
N VAL A 118 -14.08 13.58 -23.25
CA VAL A 118 -14.22 15.03 -23.14
C VAL A 118 -14.66 15.55 -24.50
N LYS A 119 -15.96 15.77 -24.66
CA LYS A 119 -16.48 16.52 -25.81
C LYS A 119 -16.10 17.98 -25.62
N PRO A 120 -15.53 18.66 -26.62
CA PRO A 120 -15.27 20.09 -26.52
C PRO A 120 -16.59 20.81 -26.23
N ALA A 121 -16.62 21.60 -25.16
CA ALA A 121 -17.81 22.34 -24.79
C ALA A 121 -18.06 23.43 -25.84
N ILE A 122 -19.27 23.47 -26.39
CA ILE A 122 -19.70 24.55 -27.29
C ILE A 122 -20.01 25.76 -26.38
N PRO A 123 -19.34 26.91 -26.56
CA PRO A 123 -19.53 28.06 -25.68
C PRO A 123 -20.96 28.58 -25.77
N SER A 124 -21.60 28.74 -24.61
CA SER A 124 -22.93 29.32 -24.50
C SER A 124 -22.89 30.81 -24.84
N LYS A 125 -23.77 31.25 -25.75
CA LYS A 125 -23.95 32.68 -26.10
C LYS A 125 -24.46 33.55 -24.92
N LYS A 126 -24.88 32.94 -23.81
CA LYS A 126 -25.39 33.64 -22.62
C LYS A 126 -24.33 33.92 -21.55
N SER A 127 -23.10 33.41 -21.71
CA SER A 127 -22.02 33.57 -20.75
C SER A 127 -20.90 34.40 -21.37
N THR A 128 -20.73 35.62 -20.86
CA THR A 128 -19.65 36.52 -21.26
C THR A 128 -18.52 36.38 -20.25
N PHE A 129 -17.43 35.71 -20.63
CA PHE A 129 -16.24 35.64 -19.80
C PHE A 129 -15.43 36.92 -19.96
N PHE A 130 -15.39 37.74 -18.90
CA PHE A 130 -14.50 38.90 -18.86
C PHE A 130 -13.11 38.46 -18.41
N LYS A 131 -12.12 38.60 -19.28
CA LYS A 131 -10.71 38.34 -18.98
C LYS A 131 -10.23 39.40 -17.99
N LYS A 132 -9.96 39.01 -16.74
CA LYS A 132 -9.46 39.87 -15.64
C LYS A 132 -8.00 40.34 -15.83
N SER A 133 -7.51 40.42 -17.06
CA SER A 133 -6.20 40.98 -17.39
C SER A 133 -6.41 42.33 -18.07
N GLY A 134 -6.85 43.27 -17.26
CA GLY A 134 -6.98 44.69 -17.57
C GLY A 134 -6.88 45.46 -16.27
N PHE A 135 -5.84 45.17 -15.47
CA PHE A 135 -5.48 46.02 -14.35
C PHE A 135 -4.95 47.32 -14.97
N SER A 136 -5.85 48.25 -15.29
CA SER A 136 -5.46 49.65 -15.50
C SER A 136 -4.78 50.09 -14.22
N THR A 137 -3.51 50.46 -14.34
CA THR A 137 -2.63 50.97 -13.30
C THR A 137 -3.02 52.38 -12.86
N THR A 138 -4.29 52.60 -12.52
CA THR A 138 -4.77 53.92 -12.09
C THR A 138 -5.73 53.78 -10.90
N GLY A 139 -5.23 54.13 -9.72
CA GLY A 139 -6.03 54.46 -8.54
C GLY A 139 -6.29 53.29 -7.57
N ASN A 140 -5.46 53.20 -6.53
CA ASN A 140 -5.60 52.38 -5.32
C ASN A 140 -5.68 50.85 -5.52
N SER A 141 -4.50 50.25 -5.65
CA SER A 141 -4.27 48.82 -5.69
C SER A 141 -4.73 48.11 -4.41
N PHE A 142 -5.74 47.26 -4.53
CA PHE A 142 -5.86 46.08 -3.68
C PHE A 142 -4.55 45.30 -3.78
N ARG A 143 -3.75 45.30 -2.71
CA ARG A 143 -2.59 44.43 -2.56
C ARG A 143 -3.03 43.24 -1.74
N PHE A 144 -2.74 42.05 -2.25
CA PHE A 144 -2.81 40.85 -1.42
C PHE A 144 -1.67 40.98 -0.42
N ASN A 145 -2.00 41.13 0.86
CA ASN A 145 -1.07 41.45 1.94
C ASN A 145 -0.19 40.25 2.29
N PHE A 146 0.65 39.82 1.34
CA PHE A 146 1.73 38.87 1.55
C PHE A 146 3.05 39.64 1.61
N ASP A 147 3.24 40.37 2.70
CA ASP A 147 4.59 40.81 3.07
C ASP A 147 5.19 39.68 3.92
N PRO A 148 6.16 38.89 3.42
CA PRO A 148 6.99 38.08 4.30
C PRO A 148 7.84 39.04 5.14
N PRO A 149 8.00 38.80 6.46
CA PRO A 149 8.86 39.65 7.27
C PRO A 149 10.30 39.43 6.84
N ILE A 150 10.86 40.39 6.12
CA ILE A 150 12.31 40.52 5.92
C ILE A 150 12.75 41.68 6.81
N GLU A 151 13.54 41.30 7.80
CA GLU A 151 14.19 42.15 8.78
C GLU A 151 15.15 43.13 8.11
N THR A 152 15.17 44.35 8.64
CA THR A 152 16.10 45.52 8.48
C THR A 152 15.29 46.77 8.09
N SER A 153 15.28 47.90 8.80
CA SER A 153 16.00 48.42 9.96
C SER A 153 15.32 49.76 10.31
N GLY A 154 14.97 50.05 11.56
CA GLY A 154 14.56 51.39 11.99
C GLY A 154 13.59 51.45 13.17
N GLU A 155 14.14 51.43 14.38
CA GLU A 155 13.69 52.12 15.61
C GLU A 155 12.20 52.12 16.00
N THR A 156 11.85 51.28 16.98
CA THR A 156 11.51 51.69 18.37
C THR A 156 10.75 50.56 19.05
N ILE A 157 11.40 49.66 19.81
CA ILE A 157 10.72 48.93 20.90
C ILE A 157 11.65 48.79 22.11
N ILE A 158 11.05 49.14 23.23
CA ILE A 158 11.53 49.14 24.61
C ILE A 158 11.64 47.69 25.16
N ASN A 159 12.74 47.42 25.88
CA ASN A 159 13.00 46.40 26.92
C ASN A 159 12.98 44.86 26.60
N ASP A 160 14.18 44.28 26.40
CA ASP A 160 14.95 43.33 27.27
C ASP A 160 14.25 42.31 28.20
N PRO A 161 14.91 41.23 28.74
CA PRO A 161 15.81 40.16 28.22
C PRO A 161 15.22 38.73 28.47
N SER A 162 15.60 37.62 27.82
CA SER A 162 16.80 36.78 28.10
C SER A 162 16.62 35.45 27.32
N LYS A 163 17.39 35.19 26.25
CA LYS A 163 18.71 34.53 26.18
C LYS A 163 18.74 33.07 26.67
N THR A 164 18.80 32.13 25.72
CA THR A 164 19.59 30.91 25.90
C THR A 164 20.31 30.60 24.58
N GLU A 165 21.63 30.73 24.65
CA GLU A 165 22.61 30.68 23.57
C GLU A 165 23.21 29.28 23.53
N LEU A 166 23.18 28.60 22.38
CA LEU A 166 24.08 27.48 22.09
C LEU A 166 24.83 27.81 20.81
N THR A 167 26.05 28.29 21.00
CA THR A 167 27.06 28.54 19.98
C THR A 167 27.56 27.21 19.42
N ILE A 168 27.34 26.96 18.13
CA ILE A 168 28.14 26.01 17.35
C ILE A 168 28.95 26.86 16.36
N GLN A 169 30.25 26.96 16.62
CA GLN A 169 31.22 27.44 15.62
C GLN A 169 31.40 26.32 14.60
N GLN A 170 30.85 26.49 13.40
CA GLN A 170 31.19 25.62 12.28
C GLN A 170 31.67 26.49 11.13
N GLU A 171 32.98 26.42 10.91
CA GLU A 171 33.70 27.00 9.79
C GLU A 171 33.02 26.55 8.49
N VAL A 172 32.54 27.52 7.70
CA VAL A 172 31.86 27.28 6.43
C VAL A 172 32.91 27.03 5.37
N ASP A 173 33.45 25.81 5.35
CA ASP A 173 34.25 25.36 4.21
C ASP A 173 33.33 25.28 2.97
N PRO A 174 33.72 25.90 1.84
CA PRO A 174 32.95 25.80 0.61
C PRO A 174 32.89 24.34 0.14
N PHE A 175 31.67 23.83 0.04
CA PHE A 175 31.38 22.49 -0.44
C PHE A 175 31.91 22.30 -1.86
N TYR A 176 32.85 21.38 -2.05
CA TYR A 176 33.30 20.95 -3.36
C TYR A 176 32.90 19.50 -3.61
N PHE A 177 32.34 19.26 -4.79
CA PHE A 177 31.96 17.94 -5.23
C PHE A 177 33.21 17.10 -5.52
N LYS A 178 33.38 15.98 -4.81
CA LYS A 178 34.42 14.98 -5.09
C LYS A 178 33.85 13.95 -6.09
N PRO A 179 34.29 13.95 -7.36
CA PRO A 179 33.86 12.92 -8.31
C PRO A 179 34.36 11.55 -7.84
N SER A 180 33.48 10.55 -7.86
CA SER A 180 33.83 9.18 -7.49
C SER A 180 34.73 8.55 -8.55
N ASP A 181 35.73 7.78 -8.13
CA ASP A 181 36.66 7.03 -8.99
C ASP A 181 36.04 5.74 -9.57
N ASN A 182 34.72 5.57 -9.50
CA ASN A 182 33.98 4.37 -9.86
C ASN A 182 34.54 3.08 -9.21
N SER A 183 35.30 3.19 -8.11
CA SER A 183 35.85 2.04 -7.37
C SER A 183 34.80 1.34 -6.50
N PHE A 184 33.53 1.69 -6.65
CA PHE A 184 32.43 1.06 -5.93
C PHE A 184 32.34 -0.43 -6.31
N ARG A 185 32.98 -1.26 -5.48
CA ARG A 185 32.99 -2.72 -5.61
C ARG A 185 32.10 -3.28 -4.53
N PHE A 186 31.05 -3.99 -4.95
CA PHE A 186 30.32 -4.85 -4.04
C PHE A 186 31.24 -5.99 -3.60
N ASN A 187 31.33 -6.22 -2.29
CA ASN A 187 32.20 -7.24 -1.69
C ASN A 187 31.60 -8.64 -1.87
N PHE A 188 31.42 -9.09 -3.12
CA PHE A 188 31.01 -10.45 -3.44
C PHE A 188 32.26 -11.29 -3.70
N VAL A 189 32.56 -12.20 -2.78
CA VAL A 189 33.58 -13.24 -2.99
C VAL A 189 33.03 -14.20 -4.03
N THR A 190 33.49 -14.09 -5.27
CA THR A 190 33.33 -15.15 -6.28
C THR A 190 34.35 -16.24 -5.98
N GLU A 191 33.93 -17.28 -5.25
CA GLU A 191 34.66 -18.55 -5.27
C GLU A 191 34.48 -19.19 -6.64
N ASN A 192 35.51 -19.10 -7.48
CA ASN A 192 35.69 -19.99 -8.62
C ASN A 192 37.16 -19.99 -9.04
N GLU A 193 37.97 -20.83 -8.40
CA GLU A 193 39.11 -21.45 -9.06
C GLU A 193 39.11 -22.95 -8.74
N LYS A 194 38.69 -23.73 -9.74
CA LYS A 194 39.03 -25.16 -9.84
C LYS A 194 40.52 -25.22 -10.18
N GLN A 195 41.33 -25.77 -9.27
CA GLN A 195 42.70 -26.15 -9.57
C GLN A 195 42.73 -27.38 -10.49
N SER A 196 43.55 -27.30 -11.54
CA SER A 196 44.00 -28.40 -12.39
C SER A 196 44.80 -29.44 -11.61
#